data_AF-A0A502GVH5-F1
#
_entry.id   AF-A0A502GVH5-F1
#
_cell.length_a   1.000
_cell.length_b   1.000
_cell.length_c   1.000
_cell.angle_alpha   90.00
_cell.angle_beta   90.00
_cell.angle_gamma   90.00
#
_symmetry.space_group_name_H-M   'P 1'
#
loop_
_entity.id
_entity.type
_entity.pdbx_description
1 polymer ?
#
loop_
_entity_poly.entity_id
_entity_poly.type
_entity_poly.pdbx_seq_one_letter_code
_entity_poly.pdbx_strand_id
1 'polypeptide(L)'
;ERAGGSFGYALPVSNGKYTVVLHFAETYWTAAGQRVFDVAAEGAKVLTRYDIVKKVGPLTATSETFAVAVADGVLNLDFAAPYAGGGVDQAKISAIEVLVPAAGNQAPVANAGAAQTVTLPTSSAALAGSGTDVDGAVAAYAWAQVSGPSAAVFSSRAVAAPSVSGLAAGSYVFSLVVTDNQGLASAASTVAVTVNPATTGAVAYRINAGGPGRRKP
;
A
#
# COMPACT_ATOMS: atom_id res chain seq x y z
N GLU A 1 19.30 -26.71 4.13
CA GLU A 1 19.38 -26.87 5.60
C GLU A 1 20.79 -26.51 6.06
N ARG A 2 20.92 -25.82 7.19
CA ARG A 2 22.20 -25.55 7.88
C ARG A 2 22.10 -26.06 9.32
N ALA A 3 23.16 -26.69 9.81
CA ALA A 3 23.27 -27.12 11.21
C ALA A 3 24.66 -26.78 11.79
N GLY A 4 24.72 -26.56 13.10
CA GLY A 4 25.96 -26.31 13.83
C GLY A 4 25.72 -26.07 15.32
N GLY A 5 26.74 -26.24 16.16
CA GLY A 5 26.61 -26.03 17.61
C GLY A 5 26.23 -24.59 17.98
N SER A 6 26.79 -23.61 17.26
CA SER A 6 26.32 -22.23 17.24
C SER A 6 26.65 -21.59 15.90
N PHE A 7 25.73 -20.81 15.34
CA PHE A 7 25.92 -20.05 14.10
C PHE A 7 24.92 -18.90 14.02
N GLY A 8 25.23 -17.90 13.19
CA GLY A 8 24.31 -16.79 12.97
C GLY A 8 24.28 -16.30 11.53
N TYR A 9 23.40 -15.32 11.31
CA TYR A 9 23.22 -14.54 10.10
C TYR A 9 23.17 -13.07 10.46
N ALA A 10 23.85 -12.24 9.66
CA ALA A 10 23.80 -10.79 9.72
C ALA A 10 23.29 -10.30 8.36
N LEU A 11 22.02 -9.89 8.30
CA LEU A 11 21.34 -9.54 7.07
C LEU A 11 21.22 -8.01 6.97
N PRO A 12 21.88 -7.37 5.98
CA PRO A 12 21.74 -5.93 5.79
C PRO A 12 20.29 -5.57 5.43
N VAL A 13 19.66 -4.73 6.24
CA VAL A 13 18.28 -4.25 6.05
C VAL A 13 18.18 -2.80 6.48
N SER A 14 17.12 -2.10 6.08
CA SER A 14 16.84 -0.77 6.63
C SER A 14 16.43 -0.87 8.10
N ASN A 15 16.64 0.18 8.88
CA ASN A 15 16.04 0.27 10.21
C ASN A 15 14.51 0.21 10.09
N GLY A 16 13.86 -0.60 10.92
CA GLY A 16 12.44 -0.85 10.81
C GLY A 16 11.99 -2.09 11.57
N LYS A 17 10.68 -2.39 11.46
CA LYS A 17 10.12 -3.63 11.99
C LYS A 17 10.00 -4.65 10.87
N TYR A 18 10.24 -5.91 11.20
CA TYR A 18 10.22 -7.05 10.29
C TYR A 18 9.42 -8.20 10.89
N THR A 19 8.74 -8.96 10.04
CA THR A 19 8.22 -10.29 10.36
C THR A 19 9.24 -11.31 9.87
N VAL A 20 9.85 -12.03 10.80
CA VAL A 20 10.82 -13.09 10.50
C VAL A 20 10.11 -14.44 10.59
N VAL A 21 10.22 -15.26 9.54
CA VAL A 21 9.71 -16.64 9.51
C VAL A 21 10.88 -17.59 9.44
N LEU A 22 10.99 -18.48 10.42
CA LEU A 22 12.02 -19.51 10.49
C LEU A 22 11.40 -20.87 10.18
N HIS A 23 11.91 -21.54 9.16
CA HIS A 23 11.42 -22.85 8.72
C HIS A 23 12.31 -23.97 9.23
N PHE A 24 11.68 -24.99 9.80
CA PHE A 24 12.35 -26.14 10.38
C PHE A 24 11.73 -27.44 9.87
N ALA A 25 12.54 -28.49 9.81
CA ALA A 25 12.08 -29.87 9.74
C ALA A 25 13.11 -30.73 10.46
N GLU A 26 12.69 -31.59 11.38
CA GLU A 26 13.59 -32.60 11.93
C GLU A 26 13.57 -33.84 11.04
N THR A 27 14.65 -34.04 10.29
CA THR A 27 14.80 -35.08 9.28
C THR A 27 15.74 -36.21 9.71
N TYR A 28 16.41 -36.06 10.86
CA TYR A 28 17.39 -37.01 11.36
C TYR A 28 16.94 -37.67 12.67
N TRP A 29 16.62 -36.87 13.69
CA TRP A 29 16.17 -37.39 14.98
C TRP A 29 14.69 -37.74 14.96
N THR A 30 14.32 -38.77 15.72
CA THR A 30 12.95 -39.32 15.72
C THR A 30 12.23 -39.18 17.06
N ALA A 31 12.94 -38.82 18.13
CA ALA A 31 12.39 -38.62 19.46
C ALA A 31 12.65 -37.22 20.00
N ALA A 32 11.73 -36.73 20.84
CA ALA A 32 11.90 -35.48 21.57
C ALA A 32 13.15 -35.53 22.48
N GLY A 33 13.77 -34.38 22.68
CA GLY A 33 14.94 -34.17 23.52
C GLY A 33 16.27 -34.51 22.84
N GLN A 34 16.26 -35.11 21.65
CA GLN A 34 17.49 -35.45 20.92
C GLN A 34 18.14 -34.25 20.24
N ARG A 35 17.34 -33.21 19.94
CA ARG A 35 17.85 -31.90 19.50
C ARG A 35 17.07 -30.80 20.20
N VAL A 36 17.79 -29.94 20.91
CA VAL A 36 17.23 -28.83 21.68
C VAL A 36 18.16 -27.62 21.52
N PHE A 37 17.65 -26.51 21.02
CA PHE A 37 18.45 -25.31 20.79
C PHE A 37 17.65 -24.02 21.02
N ASP A 38 18.36 -22.92 21.19
CA ASP A 38 17.79 -21.58 21.30
C ASP A 38 17.95 -20.84 19.97
N VAL A 39 17.04 -19.89 19.73
CA VAL A 39 17.18 -18.90 18.66
C VAL A 39 17.00 -17.51 19.24
N ALA A 40 17.89 -16.59 18.89
CA ALA A 40 17.78 -15.17 19.21
C ALA A 40 17.68 -14.33 17.93
N ALA A 41 16.95 -13.22 18.02
CA ALA A 41 16.89 -12.18 17.02
C ALA A 41 17.20 -10.84 17.70
N GLU A 42 18.11 -10.04 17.14
CA GLU A 42 18.54 -8.76 17.73
C GLU A 42 19.00 -8.91 19.20
N GLY A 43 19.70 -10.01 19.50
CA GLY A 43 20.18 -10.35 20.84
C GLY A 43 19.10 -10.84 21.82
N ALA A 44 17.82 -10.80 21.45
CA ALA A 44 16.71 -11.28 22.28
C ALA A 44 16.32 -12.72 21.90
N LYS A 45 16.18 -13.62 22.87
CA LYS A 45 15.71 -14.99 22.60
C LYS A 45 14.27 -14.98 22.09
N VAL A 46 14.07 -15.47 20.87
CA VAL A 46 12.74 -15.64 20.23
C VAL A 46 12.25 -17.08 20.32
N LEU A 47 13.16 -18.05 20.43
CA LEU A 47 12.87 -19.44 20.76
C LEU A 47 13.80 -19.90 21.87
N THR A 48 13.25 -20.57 22.89
CA THR A 48 14.01 -21.10 24.02
C THR A 48 13.76 -22.59 24.16
N ARG A 49 14.83 -23.38 24.23
CA ARG A 49 14.82 -24.85 24.31
C ARG A 49 13.93 -25.48 23.24
N TYR A 50 14.03 -24.98 22.02
CA TYR A 50 13.23 -25.39 20.90
C TYR A 50 13.57 -26.82 20.48
N ASP A 51 12.53 -27.63 20.36
CA ASP A 51 12.60 -29.04 19.98
C ASP A 51 11.50 -29.29 18.94
N ILE A 52 11.94 -29.52 17.71
CA ILE A 52 11.06 -29.67 16.55
C ILE A 52 10.24 -30.97 16.66
N VAL A 53 10.85 -32.06 17.12
CA VAL A 53 10.16 -33.36 17.26
C VAL A 53 9.10 -33.27 18.35
N LYS A 54 9.38 -32.60 19.46
CA LYS A 54 8.39 -32.35 20.50
C LYS A 54 7.24 -31.47 20.01
N LYS A 55 7.52 -30.52 19.12
CA LYS A 55 6.51 -29.59 18.56
C LYS A 55 5.59 -30.26 17.55
N VAL A 56 6.14 -30.92 16.52
CA VAL A 56 5.37 -31.40 15.36
C VAL A 56 5.62 -32.87 15.00
N GLY A 57 6.43 -33.59 15.77
CA GLY A 57 6.88 -34.93 15.41
C GLY A 57 8.03 -34.93 14.40
N PRO A 58 8.64 -36.10 14.16
CA PRO A 58 9.74 -36.20 13.20
C PRO A 58 9.23 -36.14 11.75
N LEU A 59 10.14 -35.89 10.82
CA LEU A 59 9.87 -35.84 9.37
C LEU A 59 8.74 -34.88 8.97
N THR A 60 8.44 -33.90 9.81
CA THR A 60 7.35 -32.93 9.64
C THR A 60 7.93 -31.52 9.62
N ALA A 61 7.56 -30.74 8.60
CA ALA A 61 7.96 -29.35 8.49
C ALA A 61 7.10 -28.45 9.41
N THR A 62 7.72 -27.40 9.94
CA THR A 62 7.05 -26.39 10.75
C THR A 62 7.74 -25.04 10.59
N SER A 63 7.02 -23.97 10.91
CA SER A 63 7.55 -22.62 10.84
C SER A 63 7.20 -21.86 12.12
N GLU A 64 8.11 -20.99 12.55
CA GLU A 64 7.89 -20.08 13.66
C GLU A 64 8.03 -18.64 13.18
N THR A 65 7.12 -17.77 13.62
CA THR A 65 7.00 -16.39 13.13
C THR A 65 7.14 -15.40 14.26
N PHE A 66 7.97 -14.37 14.08
CA PHE A 66 8.26 -13.36 15.10
C PHE A 66 8.29 -11.97 14.51
N ALA A 67 7.91 -10.97 15.30
CA ALA A 67 8.17 -9.56 14.99
C ALA A 67 9.53 -9.15 15.57
N VAL A 68 10.36 -8.50 14.76
CA VAL A 68 11.71 -8.05 15.12
C VAL A 68 11.88 -6.59 14.74
N ALA A 69 12.51 -5.78 15.59
CA ALA A 69 12.82 -4.38 15.32
C ALA A 69 14.32 -4.20 15.15
N VAL A 70 14.75 -3.68 14.00
CA VAL A 70 16.15 -3.46 13.63
C VAL A 70 16.47 -1.97 13.75
N ALA A 71 17.55 -1.65 14.47
CA ALA A 71 17.94 -0.27 14.79
C ALA A 71 19.32 0.14 14.26
N ASP A 72 20.13 -0.81 13.79
CA ASP A 72 21.53 -0.61 13.39
C ASP A 72 21.79 -0.94 11.91
N GLY A 73 20.74 -1.19 11.13
CA GLY A 73 20.80 -1.53 9.71
C GLY A 73 21.16 -2.99 9.44
N VAL A 74 21.19 -3.85 10.46
CA VAL A 74 21.55 -5.26 10.32
C VAL A 74 20.62 -6.13 11.16
N LEU A 75 19.84 -7.00 10.53
CA LEU A 75 19.10 -8.04 11.25
C LEU A 75 20.04 -9.18 11.62
N ASN A 76 20.23 -9.38 12.92
CA ASN A 76 21.05 -10.43 13.51
C ASN A 76 20.17 -11.59 13.98
N LEU A 77 20.46 -12.80 13.48
CA LEU A 77 19.81 -14.04 13.90
C LEU A 77 20.86 -15.02 14.40
N ASP A 78 20.72 -15.48 15.64
CA ASP A 78 21.65 -16.40 16.28
C ASP A 78 20.96 -17.71 16.65
N PHE A 79 21.58 -18.82 16.27
CA PHE A 79 21.15 -20.19 16.57
C PHE A 79 22.21 -20.83 17.46
N ALA A 80 21.82 -21.32 18.63
CA ALA A 80 22.79 -21.85 19.58
C ALA A 80 22.22 -23.02 20.38
N ALA A 81 23.01 -24.09 20.52
CA ALA A 81 22.71 -25.22 21.40
C ALA A 81 23.76 -25.33 22.52
N PRO A 82 23.89 -24.33 23.42
CA PRO A 82 24.89 -24.40 24.47
C PRO A 82 24.52 -25.50 25.47
N TYR A 83 25.40 -26.49 25.63
CA TYR A 83 25.19 -27.59 26.58
C TYR A 83 24.94 -27.08 28.02
N ALA A 84 25.61 -26.00 28.43
CA ALA A 84 25.41 -25.37 29.73
C ALA A 84 24.00 -24.75 29.92
N GLY A 85 23.31 -24.42 28.82
CA GLY A 85 21.90 -23.99 28.80
C GLY A 85 20.91 -25.15 28.59
N GLY A 86 21.41 -26.39 28.64
CA GLY A 86 20.66 -27.61 28.35
C GLY A 86 20.31 -27.77 26.87
N GLY A 87 21.09 -27.16 25.97
CA GLY A 87 21.04 -27.49 24.55
C GLY A 87 21.51 -28.91 24.30
N VAL A 88 20.94 -29.57 23.30
CA VAL A 88 21.24 -30.95 22.92
C VAL A 88 21.44 -30.99 21.41
N ASP A 89 22.56 -31.58 20.97
CA ASP A 89 22.98 -31.66 19.56
C ASP A 89 23.09 -30.28 18.86
N GLN A 90 23.42 -30.26 17.57
CA GLN A 90 23.57 -29.04 16.78
C GLN A 90 22.22 -28.34 16.56
N ALA A 91 22.20 -27.00 16.67
CA ALA A 91 21.08 -26.19 16.22
C ALA A 91 20.89 -26.34 14.69
N LYS A 92 19.67 -26.13 14.19
CA LYS A 92 19.38 -26.27 12.76
C LYS A 92 18.37 -25.25 12.23
N ILE A 93 18.43 -24.99 10.93
CA ILE A 93 17.42 -24.22 10.19
C ILE A 93 17.30 -24.72 8.75
N SER A 94 16.08 -24.76 8.21
CA SER A 94 15.82 -25.15 6.82
C SER A 94 15.77 -23.94 5.89
N ALA A 95 15.07 -22.87 6.28
CA ALA A 95 14.97 -21.61 5.53
C ALA A 95 14.63 -20.41 6.44
N ILE A 96 14.86 -19.20 5.94
CA ILE A 96 14.59 -17.93 6.63
C ILE A 96 13.86 -17.02 5.65
N GLU A 97 12.75 -16.43 6.07
CA GLU A 97 12.10 -15.32 5.37
C GLU A 97 12.14 -14.05 6.25
N VAL A 98 12.40 -12.91 5.62
CA VAL A 98 12.36 -11.59 6.25
C VAL A 98 11.36 -10.75 5.46
N LEU A 99 10.20 -10.53 6.07
CA LEU A 99 9.08 -9.84 5.44
C LEU A 99 8.92 -8.47 6.11
N VAL A 100 8.62 -7.44 5.33
CA VAL A 100 8.11 -6.19 5.91
C VAL A 100 6.70 -6.50 6.44
N PRO A 101 6.37 -6.23 7.72
CA PRO A 101 5.08 -6.56 8.27
C PRO A 101 4.01 -5.78 7.50
N ALA A 102 3.06 -6.49 6.90
CA ALA A 102 1.84 -5.86 6.37
C ALA A 102 1.05 -5.14 7.47
N ALA A 103 1.32 -5.46 8.74
CA ALA A 103 0.84 -4.76 9.93
C ALA A 103 1.87 -3.71 10.38
N GLY A 104 1.87 -2.56 9.71
CA GLY A 104 2.77 -1.45 10.03
C GLY A 104 2.71 -0.33 9.01
N ASN A 105 2.45 -0.67 7.73
CA ASN A 105 2.17 0.32 6.71
C ASN A 105 0.83 1.00 6.98
N GLN A 106 0.82 2.31 7.10
CA GLN A 106 -0.41 3.09 7.22
C GLN A 106 -0.86 3.56 5.85
N ALA A 107 -2.16 3.46 5.59
CA ALA A 107 -2.68 3.92 4.31
C ALA A 107 -2.39 5.43 4.14
N PRO A 108 -1.98 5.86 2.93
CA PRO A 108 -1.79 7.27 2.67
C PRO A 108 -3.14 8.00 2.74
N VAL A 109 -3.08 9.33 2.84
CA VAL A 109 -4.25 10.22 2.81
C VAL A 109 -4.28 10.94 1.47
N ALA A 110 -5.36 10.70 0.70
CA ALA A 110 -5.63 11.46 -0.52
C ALA A 110 -6.32 12.79 -0.21
N ASN A 111 -5.99 13.82 -0.98
CA ASN A 111 -6.72 15.08 -1.01
C ASN A 111 -7.00 15.46 -2.47
N ALA A 112 -8.28 15.43 -2.87
CA ALA A 112 -8.73 15.77 -4.21
C ALA A 112 -8.74 17.29 -4.51
N GLY A 113 -8.42 18.13 -3.52
CA GLY A 113 -8.43 19.58 -3.63
C GLY A 113 -9.80 20.20 -3.33
N ALA A 114 -9.87 21.53 -3.43
CA ALA A 114 -11.08 22.29 -3.15
C ALA A 114 -12.08 22.23 -4.33
N ALA A 115 -13.37 22.38 -4.01
CA ALA A 115 -14.42 22.49 -5.02
C ALA A 115 -14.18 23.67 -5.96
N GLN A 116 -14.55 23.51 -7.23
CA GLN A 116 -14.29 24.47 -8.28
C GLN A 116 -15.58 24.88 -9.00
N THR A 117 -15.59 26.09 -9.54
CA THR A 117 -16.66 26.59 -10.39
C THR A 117 -16.07 27.10 -11.69
N VAL A 118 -16.62 26.64 -12.81
CA VAL A 118 -16.27 27.08 -14.17
C VAL A 118 -17.53 27.62 -14.83
N THR A 119 -17.41 28.60 -15.72
CA THR A 119 -18.54 29.13 -16.48
C THR A 119 -18.27 28.97 -17.97
N LEU A 120 -19.25 28.47 -18.71
CA LEU A 120 -19.13 28.33 -20.17
C LEU A 120 -18.89 29.70 -20.82
N PRO A 121 -18.12 29.79 -21.92
CA PRO A 121 -17.70 28.67 -22.79
C PRO A 121 -16.49 27.87 -22.29
N THR A 122 -15.87 28.22 -21.17
CA THR A 122 -14.80 27.38 -20.59
C THR A 122 -15.40 26.06 -20.10
N SER A 123 -14.97 24.95 -20.72
CA SER A 123 -15.48 23.59 -20.47
C SER A 123 -14.42 22.65 -19.92
N SER A 124 -13.44 23.21 -19.21
CA SER A 124 -12.34 22.48 -18.58
C SER A 124 -12.01 23.01 -17.19
N ALA A 125 -11.41 22.15 -16.38
CA ALA A 125 -10.92 22.47 -15.03
C ALA A 125 -9.59 21.73 -14.77
N ALA A 126 -8.72 22.32 -13.95
CA ALA A 126 -7.50 21.67 -13.48
C ALA A 126 -7.72 21.15 -12.06
N LEU A 127 -7.67 19.84 -11.87
CA LEU A 127 -7.81 19.23 -10.55
C LEU A 127 -6.48 19.39 -9.79
N ALA A 128 -6.55 19.62 -8.49
CA ALA A 128 -5.39 19.87 -7.64
C ALA A 128 -5.24 18.77 -6.59
N GLY A 129 -4.98 17.55 -7.07
CA GLY A 129 -4.80 16.39 -6.20
C GLY A 129 -3.45 16.41 -5.49
N SER A 130 -3.43 15.84 -4.30
CA SER A 130 -2.22 15.55 -3.53
C SER A 130 -2.40 14.29 -2.69
N GLY A 131 -1.31 13.73 -2.20
CA GLY A 131 -1.33 12.64 -1.24
C GLY A 131 -0.21 12.80 -0.23
N THR A 132 -0.47 12.35 1.00
CA THR A 132 0.53 12.32 2.08
C THR A 132 0.56 10.94 2.69
N ASP A 133 1.76 10.48 3.02
CA ASP A 133 1.98 9.23 3.73
C ASP A 133 2.86 9.50 4.95
N VAL A 134 2.51 8.93 6.10
CA VAL A 134 3.13 9.22 7.40
C VAL A 134 4.35 8.34 7.67
N ASP A 135 4.39 7.15 7.07
CA ASP A 135 5.49 6.18 7.24
C ASP A 135 6.17 5.79 5.92
N GLY A 136 5.77 6.42 4.82
CA GLY A 136 6.35 6.18 3.50
C GLY A 136 6.21 7.37 2.54
N ALA A 137 6.02 7.04 1.27
CA ALA A 137 5.84 7.99 0.19
C ALA A 137 4.72 7.54 -0.75
N VAL A 138 4.00 8.51 -1.32
CA VAL A 138 2.99 8.23 -2.35
C VAL A 138 3.66 7.78 -3.64
N ALA A 139 3.31 6.58 -4.11
CA ALA A 139 3.84 5.98 -5.32
C ALA A 139 2.91 6.14 -6.53
N ALA A 140 1.60 6.24 -6.33
CA ALA A 140 0.64 6.35 -7.43
C ALA A 140 -0.60 7.20 -7.10
N TYR A 141 -1.19 7.77 -8.15
CA TYR A 141 -2.45 8.51 -8.12
C TYR A 141 -3.47 7.81 -9.02
N ALA A 142 -4.75 7.82 -8.65
CA ALA A 142 -5.83 7.24 -9.45
C ALA A 142 -7.08 8.11 -9.38
N TRP A 143 -7.34 8.84 -10.47
CA TRP A 143 -8.52 9.68 -10.63
C TRP A 143 -9.67 8.98 -11.34
N ALA A 144 -10.86 9.09 -10.79
CA ALA A 144 -12.12 8.64 -11.40
C ALA A 144 -13.16 9.76 -11.44
N GLN A 145 -14.09 9.68 -12.40
CA GLN A 145 -15.32 10.45 -12.35
C GLN A 145 -16.39 9.60 -11.66
N VAL A 146 -16.96 10.13 -10.59
CA VAL A 146 -18.02 9.47 -9.82
C VAL A 146 -19.39 9.78 -10.40
N SER A 147 -19.62 11.05 -10.77
CA SER A 147 -20.88 11.50 -11.37
C SER A 147 -20.68 12.72 -12.26
N GLY A 148 -21.68 13.00 -13.10
CA GLY A 148 -21.74 14.23 -13.91
C GLY A 148 -22.74 14.11 -15.07
N PRO A 149 -23.15 15.24 -15.69
CA PRO A 149 -24.04 15.26 -16.85
C PRO A 149 -23.50 14.54 -18.10
N SER A 150 -22.17 14.42 -18.23
CA SER A 150 -21.48 13.75 -19.33
C SER A 150 -20.19 13.11 -18.82
N ALA A 151 -19.54 12.27 -19.64
CA ALA A 151 -18.21 11.77 -19.35
C ALA A 151 -17.16 12.87 -19.62
N ALA A 152 -16.38 13.23 -18.59
CA ALA A 152 -15.26 14.14 -18.70
C ALA A 152 -14.04 13.43 -19.30
N VAL A 153 -13.26 14.17 -20.09
CA VAL A 153 -12.00 13.70 -20.67
C VAL A 153 -10.86 14.10 -19.75
N PHE A 154 -10.05 13.13 -19.30
CA PHE A 154 -8.88 13.37 -18.44
C PHE A 154 -7.61 13.44 -19.28
N SER A 155 -6.71 14.36 -18.97
CA SER A 155 -5.35 14.36 -19.56
C SER A 155 -4.54 13.13 -19.12
N SER A 156 -4.68 12.74 -17.86
CA SER A 156 -4.21 11.47 -17.31
C SER A 156 -4.97 11.18 -16.02
N ARG A 157 -5.26 9.90 -15.75
CA ARG A 157 -5.83 9.49 -14.46
C ARG A 157 -4.76 9.20 -13.40
N ALA A 158 -3.49 9.18 -13.80
CA ALA A 158 -2.38 8.66 -13.01
C ALA A 158 -1.44 9.74 -12.44
N VAL A 159 -1.80 11.03 -12.56
CA VAL A 159 -1.00 12.16 -12.07
C VAL A 159 -1.73 12.91 -10.97
N ALA A 160 -0.99 13.61 -10.11
CA ALA A 160 -1.56 14.38 -9.01
C ALA A 160 -2.55 15.46 -9.48
N ALA A 161 -2.16 16.26 -10.48
CA ALA A 161 -2.93 17.39 -10.97
C ALA A 161 -3.27 17.26 -12.47
N PRO A 162 -4.27 16.43 -12.84
CA PRO A 162 -4.71 16.33 -14.22
C PRO A 162 -5.64 17.48 -14.60
N SER A 163 -5.84 17.69 -15.91
CA SER A 163 -6.93 18.50 -16.43
C SER A 163 -8.09 17.62 -16.86
N VAL A 164 -9.30 18.11 -16.62
CA VAL A 164 -10.55 17.53 -17.14
C VAL A 164 -11.17 18.49 -18.16
N SER A 165 -11.73 17.97 -19.24
CA SER A 165 -12.35 18.75 -20.31
C SER A 165 -13.62 18.09 -20.87
N GLY A 166 -14.31 18.77 -21.78
CA GLY A 166 -15.58 18.32 -22.32
C GLY A 166 -16.75 18.46 -21.34
N LEU A 167 -16.64 19.38 -20.40
CA LEU A 167 -17.64 19.57 -19.36
C LEU A 167 -18.84 20.37 -19.90
N ALA A 168 -20.04 19.87 -19.65
CA ALA A 168 -21.32 20.55 -19.92
C ALA A 168 -21.82 21.23 -18.64
N ALA A 169 -22.80 22.13 -18.76
CA ALA A 169 -23.39 22.77 -17.58
C ALA A 169 -24.00 21.74 -16.61
N GLY A 170 -23.67 21.84 -15.32
CA GLY A 170 -24.09 20.91 -14.28
C GLY A 170 -23.01 20.66 -13.22
N SER A 171 -23.22 19.67 -12.36
CA SER A 171 -22.29 19.33 -11.28
C SER A 171 -21.59 17.99 -11.54
N TYR A 172 -20.27 17.98 -11.47
CA TYR A 172 -19.42 16.79 -11.59
C TYR A 172 -18.78 16.48 -10.24
N VAL A 173 -18.65 15.19 -9.93
CA VAL A 173 -17.87 14.72 -8.78
C VAL A 173 -16.73 13.85 -9.29
N PHE A 174 -15.51 14.19 -8.89
CA PHE A 174 -14.31 13.41 -9.16
C PHE A 174 -13.77 12.83 -7.87
N SER A 175 -13.17 11.64 -7.93
CA SER A 175 -12.52 11.00 -6.79
C SER A 175 -11.05 10.73 -7.06
N LEU A 176 -10.22 10.96 -6.05
CA LEU A 176 -8.82 10.60 -6.02
C LEU A 176 -8.59 9.49 -4.98
N VAL A 177 -7.92 8.42 -5.40
CA VAL A 177 -7.28 7.44 -4.52
C VAL A 177 -5.77 7.53 -4.76
N VAL A 178 -4.98 7.47 -3.70
CA VAL A 178 -3.52 7.39 -3.79
C VAL A 178 -3.02 6.08 -3.20
N THR A 179 -1.93 5.55 -3.74
CA THR A 179 -1.29 4.32 -3.27
C THR A 179 0.15 4.63 -2.84
N ASP A 180 0.57 4.09 -1.70
CA ASP A 180 1.92 4.27 -1.19
C ASP A 180 2.95 3.34 -1.86
N ASN A 181 4.22 3.50 -1.49
CA ASN A 181 5.35 2.72 -1.97
C ASN A 181 5.39 1.27 -1.43
N GLN A 182 4.43 0.88 -0.59
CA GLN A 182 4.23 -0.46 -0.05
C GLN A 182 2.93 -1.11 -0.57
N GLY A 183 2.19 -0.43 -1.46
CA GLY A 183 1.03 -0.93 -2.18
C GLY A 183 -0.32 -0.73 -1.49
N LEU A 184 -0.40 -0.05 -0.33
CA LEU A 184 -1.67 0.20 0.35
C LEU A 184 -2.34 1.47 -0.20
N ALA A 185 -3.66 1.41 -0.39
CA ALA A 185 -4.44 2.48 -0.99
C ALA A 185 -5.18 3.31 0.07
N SER A 186 -5.30 4.62 -0.18
CA SER A 186 -6.09 5.54 0.64
C SER A 186 -7.59 5.26 0.54
N ALA A 187 -8.36 5.78 1.51
CA ALA A 187 -9.77 6.07 1.25
C ALA A 187 -9.90 7.09 0.10
N ALA A 188 -11.02 7.05 -0.63
CA ALA A 188 -11.26 7.99 -1.71
C ALA A 188 -11.54 9.40 -1.17
N SER A 189 -10.82 10.40 -1.71
CA SER A 189 -11.11 11.82 -1.51
C SER A 189 -11.89 12.34 -2.71
N THR A 190 -12.90 13.18 -2.51
CA THR A 190 -13.75 13.68 -3.60
C THR A 190 -13.71 15.19 -3.73
N VAL A 191 -13.91 15.68 -4.96
CA VAL A 191 -14.00 17.10 -5.28
C VAL A 191 -15.15 17.35 -6.24
N ALA A 192 -15.89 18.42 -6.01
CA ALA A 192 -16.98 18.87 -6.87
C ALA A 192 -16.50 19.94 -7.85
N VAL A 193 -16.89 19.81 -9.12
CA VAL A 193 -16.72 20.86 -10.14
C VAL A 193 -18.09 21.25 -10.66
N THR A 194 -18.48 22.50 -10.43
CA THR A 194 -19.74 23.07 -10.92
C THR A 194 -19.49 23.85 -12.20
N VAL A 195 -20.21 23.52 -13.25
CA VAL A 195 -20.13 24.22 -14.53
C VAL A 195 -21.41 25.01 -14.74
N ASN A 196 -21.29 26.33 -14.68
CA ASN A 196 -22.39 27.24 -14.93
C ASN A 196 -22.66 27.34 -16.44
N PRO A 197 -23.94 27.53 -16.85
CA PRO A 197 -24.30 27.87 -18.21
C PRO A 197 -23.56 29.12 -18.70
N ALA A 198 -23.47 29.29 -20.02
CA ALA A 198 -22.90 30.50 -20.60
C ALA A 198 -23.75 31.71 -20.18
N THR A 199 -23.11 32.80 -19.77
CA THR A 199 -23.82 34.05 -19.53
C THR A 199 -24.31 34.57 -20.89
N THR A 200 -25.59 34.36 -21.20
CA THR A 200 -26.25 35.09 -22.26
C THR A 200 -26.32 36.54 -21.81
N GLY A 201 -25.47 37.39 -22.39
CA GLY A 201 -25.61 38.84 -22.24
C GLY A 201 -27.05 39.23 -22.56
N ALA A 202 -27.61 40.18 -21.80
CA ALA A 202 -28.92 40.74 -22.10
C ALA A 202 -28.90 41.23 -23.56
N VAL A 203 -29.62 40.51 -24.43
CA VAL A 203 -29.73 40.89 -25.83
C VAL A 203 -30.54 42.17 -25.85
N ALA A 204 -29.88 43.32 -25.96
CA ALA A 204 -30.56 44.63 -25.98
C ALA A 204 -31.56 44.74 -27.15
N TYR A 205 -31.33 44.02 -28.25
CA TYR A 205 -32.24 44.00 -29.39
C TYR A 205 -32.31 42.61 -30.05
N ARG A 206 -33.52 42.05 -30.14
CA ARG A 206 -33.87 41.03 -31.14
C ARG A 206 -34.72 41.70 -32.21
N ILE A 207 -34.29 41.66 -33.47
CA ILE A 207 -35.10 42.10 -34.60
C ILE A 207 -35.56 40.84 -35.36
N ASN A 208 -36.85 40.51 -35.24
CA ASN A 208 -37.50 39.54 -36.13
C ASN A 208 -38.20 40.34 -37.24
N ALA A 209 -37.61 40.35 -38.43
CA ALA A 209 -38.30 40.83 -39.62
C ALA A 209 -39.29 39.74 -40.09
N GLY A 210 -40.49 39.75 -39.52
CA GLY A 210 -41.61 39.01 -40.06
C GLY A 210 -41.97 39.57 -41.43
N GLY A 211 -41.67 38.82 -42.49
CA GLY A 211 -42.16 39.15 -43.83
C GLY A 211 -43.68 38.93 -43.89
N PRO A 212 -44.48 39.90 -44.39
CA PRO A 212 -45.91 39.71 -44.53
C PRO A 212 -46.19 38.60 -45.56
N GLY A 213 -47.01 37.63 -45.16
CA GLY A 213 -47.56 36.63 -46.07
C GLY A 213 -48.36 37.29 -47.19
N ARG A 214 -48.13 36.86 -48.43
CA ARG A 214 -49.14 36.94 -49.48
C ARG A 214 -49.41 35.53 -50.00
N ARG A 215 -50.69 35.15 -49.96
CA ARG A 215 -51.24 33.89 -50.45
C ARG A 215 -51.10 33.80 -51.97
N LYS A 216 -50.83 32.59 -52.48
CA LYS A 216 -50.94 32.14 -53.89
C LYS A 216 -52.38 32.27 -54.45
N PRO A 217 -52.60 32.02 -55.76
CA PRO A 217 -51.74 32.16 -56.93
C PRO A 217 -52.10 33.39 -57.79
#